data_AF-A0A9P5JH00-F1
#
_entry.id   AF-A0A9P5JH00-F1
#
_cell.length_a   1.000
_cell.length_b   1.000
_cell.length_c   1.000
_cell.angle_alpha   90.00
_cell.angle_beta   90.00
_cell.angle_gamma   90.00
#
_symmetry.space_group_name_H-M   'P 1'
#
loop_
_entity.id
_entity.type
_entity.pdbx_description
1 polymer ?
#
loop_
_entity_poly.entity_id
_entity_poly.type
_entity_poly.pdbx_seq_one_letter_code
_entity_poly.pdbx_strand_id
1 'polypeptide(L)'
;MSVDTERSLMPRSQLSLRLMIGRVLFAAVLILTFLHYTVPYIPTILSHCSGQLGLGKTTLKDPIDWTECGNNSECGTLQVPLDYHNATKGNITLSVGRYLATSKPEQRLGSLFVNPGGPGSSGVEFMLRVGPQLSEIFDGRYDIVSWDPRGLNNSSPRLDCFPNKRTQDIFGLENGRGLQIGNLSTVAAQESLRAQLYREYAENKLTTELCEKRVGDFLRYISTTAVVRDLEYFASVLEGKNTPVNYAGFSYGTVIGAYFVNMYPERVGRILIDGVVDSYSWANEVELRWGPDAFQDAEKAFGSFVDGCIEAGSERCPLALNATTAQQLDGRIRKAVADLVILPLPVPHALRPGLLTSIDVKRVIFIALYKPRVWTDLATKLAALLAGDGAPFLSAVQSRLDLSDTTSRQSTGSAVEAVICTDGPPPSVEYTVEERVQQALEAAIDSYESTTTLFSGLEAVMTCSSWKLTASERFTGPWNSSLANPMLIIGNTADPTTPVANAKRINEHLADSRLVVQDGPGHCSLAQASLCTGKVLREYFVDGILPPNGKVCPVSEDLFPPQSPAGNSTIDGLAITGKWASGKEGRSLSSDDFALLRKLKAFGEAAQDSIGVFRGL
;
A
#
# COMPACT_ATOMS: atom_id res chain seq x y z
N MET A 1 82.09 -9.80 49.02
CA MET A 1 83.26 -9.29 48.29
C MET A 1 83.54 -10.24 47.15
N SER A 2 83.44 -9.74 45.90
CA SER A 2 84.37 -9.94 44.76
C SER A 2 84.91 -11.35 44.45
N VAL A 3 85.04 -11.88 43.23
CA VAL A 3 84.79 -11.49 41.83
C VAL A 3 84.94 -12.79 40.99
N ASP A 4 84.34 -12.77 39.81
CA ASP A 4 84.29 -13.67 38.64
C ASP A 4 85.45 -14.63 38.27
N THR A 5 85.09 -15.68 37.52
CA THR A 5 85.65 -15.89 36.15
C THR A 5 84.75 -16.72 35.22
N GLU A 6 84.64 -16.26 33.97
CA GLU A 6 83.80 -16.70 32.85
C GLU A 6 84.18 -18.04 32.17
N ARG A 7 83.22 -18.62 31.43
CA ARG A 7 83.46 -19.41 30.20
C ARG A 7 82.40 -19.12 29.14
N SER A 8 82.85 -18.89 27.89
CA SER A 8 82.07 -18.40 26.75
C SER A 8 81.36 -19.50 25.93
N LEU A 9 80.22 -19.16 25.32
CA LEU A 9 79.48 -19.95 24.31
C LEU A 9 79.00 -19.01 23.19
N MET A 10 79.21 -19.42 21.92
CA MET A 10 78.76 -18.70 20.72
C MET A 10 77.22 -18.71 20.53
N PRO A 11 76.62 -17.71 19.84
CA PRO A 11 75.16 -17.48 19.85
C PRO A 11 74.38 -18.24 18.76
N ARG A 12 73.20 -18.74 19.15
CA ARG A 12 72.21 -19.55 18.41
C ARG A 12 71.54 -18.88 17.18
N SER A 13 71.94 -17.69 16.74
CA SER A 13 71.16 -16.92 15.74
C SER A 13 71.44 -17.27 14.27
N GLN A 14 72.53 -17.96 13.95
CA GLN A 14 72.91 -18.27 12.55
C GLN A 14 72.32 -19.59 12.02
N LEU A 15 71.86 -20.49 12.90
CA LEU A 15 71.37 -21.81 12.50
C LEU A 15 69.89 -21.79 12.07
N SER A 16 69.07 -20.89 12.62
CA SER A 16 67.62 -20.85 12.32
C SER A 16 67.30 -20.27 10.93
N LEU A 17 68.07 -19.30 10.45
CA LEU A 17 67.82 -18.64 9.17
C LEU A 17 68.10 -19.55 7.96
N ARG A 18 69.15 -20.39 8.04
CA ARG A 18 69.49 -21.34 6.97
C ARG A 18 68.47 -22.48 6.84
N LEU A 19 67.89 -22.93 7.96
CA LEU A 19 66.83 -23.95 7.98
C LEU A 19 65.50 -23.41 7.43
N MET A 20 65.20 -22.13 7.64
CA MET A 20 63.96 -21.51 7.15
C MET A 20 64.00 -21.29 5.63
N ILE A 21 65.13 -20.81 5.09
CA ILE A 21 65.32 -20.61 3.65
C ILE A 21 65.28 -21.95 2.89
N GLY A 22 65.87 -23.01 3.45
CA GLY A 22 65.83 -24.36 2.85
C GLY A 22 64.41 -24.94 2.76
N ARG A 23 63.55 -24.70 3.75
CA ARG A 23 62.16 -25.19 3.74
C ARG A 23 61.27 -24.45 2.74
N VAL A 24 61.46 -23.15 2.57
CA VAL A 24 60.70 -22.34 1.59
C VAL A 24 61.07 -22.73 0.16
N LEU A 25 62.37 -22.93 -0.12
CA LEU A 25 62.82 -23.39 -1.43
C LEU A 25 62.33 -24.81 -1.77
N PHE A 26 62.30 -25.72 -0.79
CA PHE A 26 61.78 -27.07 -1.00
C PHE A 26 60.27 -27.09 -1.27
N ALA A 27 59.50 -26.26 -0.56
CA ALA A 27 58.07 -26.10 -0.81
C ALA A 27 57.77 -25.49 -2.19
N ALA A 28 58.55 -24.49 -2.62
CA ALA A 28 58.40 -23.88 -3.94
C ALA A 28 58.69 -24.88 -5.07
N VAL A 29 59.72 -25.72 -4.93
CA VAL A 29 60.04 -26.76 -5.91
C VAL A 29 58.94 -27.84 -5.97
N LEU A 30 58.36 -28.22 -4.83
CA LEU A 30 57.22 -29.16 -4.78
C LEU A 30 55.96 -28.59 -5.43
N ILE A 31 55.66 -27.30 -5.22
CA ILE A 31 54.49 -26.64 -5.85
C ILE A 31 54.68 -26.51 -7.36
N LEU A 32 55.88 -26.12 -7.80
CA LEU A 32 56.20 -25.99 -9.22
C LEU A 32 56.19 -27.34 -9.94
N THR A 33 56.71 -28.40 -9.31
CA THR A 33 56.63 -29.76 -9.87
C THR A 33 55.18 -30.28 -9.87
N PHE A 34 54.40 -30.04 -8.81
CA PHE A 34 52.98 -30.39 -8.80
C PHE A 34 52.21 -29.68 -9.93
N LEU A 35 52.43 -28.39 -10.14
CA LEU A 35 51.82 -27.63 -11.24
C LEU A 35 52.28 -28.13 -12.62
N HIS A 36 53.56 -28.44 -12.80
CA HIS A 36 54.09 -28.92 -14.09
C HIS A 36 53.53 -30.29 -14.49
N TYR A 37 53.25 -31.16 -13.51
CA TYR A 37 52.72 -32.50 -13.77
C TYR A 37 51.19 -32.58 -13.75
N THR A 38 50.47 -31.66 -13.12
CA THR A 38 48.99 -31.71 -13.02
C THR A 38 48.28 -30.84 -14.05
N VAL A 39 48.81 -29.66 -14.37
CA VAL A 39 48.17 -28.69 -15.28
C VAL A 39 47.92 -29.23 -16.70
N PRO A 40 48.80 -30.07 -17.30
CA PRO A 40 48.55 -30.64 -18.62
C PRO A 40 47.37 -31.63 -18.67
N TYR A 41 46.96 -32.20 -17.53
CA TYR A 41 45.89 -33.21 -17.45
C TYR A 41 44.51 -32.63 -17.10
N ILE A 42 44.46 -31.38 -16.62
CA ILE A 42 43.20 -30.66 -16.29
C ILE A 42 42.22 -30.58 -17.49
N PRO A 43 42.65 -30.30 -18.74
CA PRO A 43 41.73 -30.25 -19.88
C PRO A 43 41.07 -31.61 -20.20
N THR A 44 41.83 -32.70 -20.05
CA THR A 44 41.36 -34.07 -20.26
C THR A 44 40.38 -34.55 -19.18
N ILE A 45 40.61 -34.16 -17.93
CA ILE A 45 39.69 -34.46 -16.81
C ILE A 45 38.40 -33.65 -16.96
N LEU A 46 38.49 -32.37 -17.36
CA LEU A 46 37.32 -31.54 -17.64
C LEU A 46 36.50 -32.04 -18.85
N SER A 47 37.14 -32.57 -19.90
CA SER A 47 36.42 -33.13 -21.04
C SER A 47 35.76 -34.48 -20.74
N HIS A 48 36.40 -35.34 -19.93
CA HIS A 48 35.79 -36.60 -19.47
C HIS A 48 34.64 -36.38 -18.48
N CYS A 49 34.76 -35.42 -17.54
CA CYS A 49 33.64 -35.04 -16.67
C CYS A 49 32.48 -34.41 -17.45
N SER A 50 32.76 -33.60 -18.47
CA SER A 50 31.71 -33.01 -19.32
C SER A 50 30.96 -34.04 -20.17
N GLY A 51 31.63 -35.12 -20.58
CA GLY A 51 31.02 -36.20 -21.36
C GLY A 51 30.18 -37.20 -20.55
N GLN A 52 30.47 -37.38 -19.26
CA GLN A 52 29.72 -38.31 -18.39
C GLN A 52 28.64 -37.66 -17.52
N LEU A 53 28.69 -36.34 -17.28
CA LEU A 53 27.70 -35.63 -16.45
C LEU A 53 26.55 -34.99 -17.23
N GLY A 54 26.49 -35.14 -18.56
CA GLY A 54 25.37 -34.60 -19.33
C GLY A 54 25.10 -33.12 -19.05
N LEU A 55 26.15 -32.31 -18.86
CA LEU A 55 26.03 -30.86 -18.77
C LEU A 55 25.78 -30.29 -20.18
N GLY A 56 24.68 -30.72 -20.79
CA GLY A 56 23.99 -29.82 -21.69
C GLY A 56 23.69 -28.54 -20.91
N LYS A 57 23.69 -27.39 -21.59
CA LYS A 57 23.07 -26.18 -21.05
C LYS A 57 21.63 -26.56 -20.69
N THR A 58 21.40 -26.98 -19.44
CA THR A 58 20.08 -26.91 -18.84
C THR A 58 19.79 -25.43 -18.77
N THR A 59 19.14 -24.90 -19.79
CA THR A 59 18.29 -23.73 -19.63
C THR A 59 17.40 -24.05 -18.44
N LEU A 60 17.75 -23.50 -17.26
CA LEU A 60 16.88 -23.55 -16.11
C LEU A 60 15.55 -23.01 -16.62
N LYS A 61 14.53 -23.86 -16.64
CA LYS A 61 13.19 -23.48 -17.07
C LYS A 61 12.80 -22.30 -16.18
N ASP A 62 12.34 -21.21 -16.78
CA ASP A 62 11.77 -20.08 -16.04
C ASP A 62 10.77 -20.66 -15.03
N PRO A 63 10.93 -20.38 -13.71
CA PRO A 63 10.01 -20.90 -12.70
C PRO A 63 8.59 -20.34 -12.88
N ILE A 64 8.40 -19.34 -13.76
CA ILE A 64 7.11 -18.78 -14.13
C ILE A 64 6.81 -19.16 -15.59
N ASP A 65 5.65 -19.77 -15.80
CA ASP A 65 5.13 -20.03 -17.15
C ASP A 65 4.31 -18.81 -17.59
N TRP A 66 4.96 -17.90 -18.33
CA TRP A 66 4.36 -16.64 -18.78
C TRP A 66 3.41 -16.86 -19.95
N THR A 67 2.25 -16.21 -19.89
CA THR A 67 1.23 -16.20 -20.94
C THR A 67 0.75 -14.79 -21.20
N GLU A 68 0.48 -14.43 -22.45
CA GLU A 68 -0.08 -13.11 -22.78
C GLU A 68 -1.44 -12.93 -22.10
N CYS A 69 -1.63 -11.78 -21.44
CA CYS A 69 -2.90 -11.41 -20.79
C CYS A 69 -3.42 -10.03 -21.22
N GLY A 70 -2.94 -9.53 -22.37
CA GLY A 70 -3.40 -8.30 -23.03
C GLY A 70 -2.49 -7.09 -22.81
N ASN A 71 -2.63 -6.06 -23.66
CA ASN A 71 -1.91 -4.78 -23.56
C ASN A 71 -0.42 -4.91 -23.20
N ASN A 72 0.39 -5.59 -24.03
CA ASN A 72 1.83 -5.77 -23.78
C ASN A 72 2.15 -6.36 -22.40
N SER A 73 1.24 -7.17 -21.85
CA SER A 73 1.37 -7.77 -20.52
C SER A 73 1.38 -9.28 -20.59
N GLU A 74 2.15 -9.87 -19.68
CA GLU A 74 2.23 -11.31 -19.44
C GLU A 74 1.79 -11.61 -18.01
N CYS A 75 1.08 -12.72 -17.85
CA CYS A 75 0.58 -13.21 -16.57
C CYS A 75 1.01 -14.67 -16.40
N GLY A 76 1.21 -15.08 -15.16
CA GLY A 76 1.64 -16.42 -14.83
C GLY A 76 1.41 -16.75 -13.36
N THR A 77 2.05 -17.83 -12.91
CA THR A 77 2.02 -18.22 -11.51
C THR A 77 3.43 -18.51 -10.99
N LEU A 78 3.64 -18.21 -9.71
CA LEU A 78 4.91 -18.46 -9.02
C LEU A 78 4.67 -19.31 -7.78
N GLN A 79 5.41 -20.42 -7.65
CA GLN A 79 5.42 -21.23 -6.43
C GLN A 79 6.35 -20.59 -5.40
N VAL A 80 5.85 -20.33 -4.20
CA VAL A 80 6.63 -19.83 -3.05
C VAL A 80 6.40 -20.69 -1.82
N PRO A 81 7.34 -20.76 -0.87
CA PRO A 81 7.13 -21.49 0.38
C PRO A 81 5.89 -20.99 1.15
N LEU A 82 5.09 -21.92 1.66
CA LEU A 82 4.03 -21.59 2.60
C LEU A 82 4.62 -20.92 3.86
N ASP A 83 5.68 -21.54 4.37
CA ASP A 83 6.45 -21.11 5.53
C ASP A 83 7.93 -21.04 5.18
N TYR A 84 8.50 -19.83 5.20
CA TYR A 84 9.91 -19.59 4.89
C TYR A 84 10.88 -20.14 5.94
N HIS A 85 10.40 -20.49 7.13
CA HIS A 85 11.19 -21.15 8.18
C HIS A 85 11.05 -22.66 8.16
N ASN A 86 10.09 -23.20 7.39
CA ASN A 86 9.83 -24.63 7.34
C ASN A 86 9.36 -25.12 5.96
N ALA A 87 10.32 -25.44 5.09
CA ALA A 87 10.06 -25.96 3.74
C ALA A 87 9.23 -27.27 3.71
N THR A 88 9.15 -28.03 4.81
CA THR A 88 8.34 -29.27 4.86
C THR A 88 6.83 -29.01 4.82
N LYS A 89 6.41 -27.75 5.04
CA LYS A 89 5.01 -27.30 4.95
C LYS A 89 4.51 -27.16 3.51
N GLY A 90 5.39 -27.27 2.52
CA GLY A 90 5.05 -27.16 1.10
C GLY A 90 4.98 -25.71 0.61
N ASN A 91 4.32 -25.53 -0.53
CA ASN A 91 4.29 -24.27 -1.27
C ASN A 91 2.85 -23.76 -1.46
N ILE A 92 2.76 -22.47 -1.75
CA ILE A 92 1.56 -21.81 -2.24
C ILE A 92 1.84 -21.24 -3.64
N THR A 93 0.77 -20.89 -4.35
CA THR A 93 0.86 -20.35 -5.70
C THR A 93 0.46 -18.88 -5.69
N LEU A 94 1.36 -17.99 -6.08
CA LEU A 94 1.05 -16.59 -6.32
C LEU A 94 0.64 -16.38 -7.76
N SER A 95 -0.40 -15.57 -7.98
CA SER A 95 -0.71 -14.98 -9.29
C SER A 95 0.21 -13.80 -9.52
N VAL A 96 0.92 -13.78 -10.65
CA VAL A 96 1.90 -12.75 -10.98
C VAL A 96 1.64 -12.18 -12.38
N GLY A 97 2.03 -10.93 -12.59
CA GLY A 97 1.89 -10.26 -13.88
C GLY A 97 3.00 -9.24 -14.12
N ARG A 98 3.29 -8.98 -15.39
CA ARG A 98 4.18 -7.89 -15.82
C ARG A 98 3.67 -7.20 -17.08
N TYR A 99 3.73 -5.88 -17.12
CA TYR A 99 3.65 -5.08 -18.34
C TYR A 99 5.08 -4.84 -18.83
N LEU A 100 5.38 -5.25 -20.07
CA LEU A 100 6.74 -5.26 -20.58
C LEU A 100 7.25 -3.84 -20.87
N ALA A 101 8.53 -3.61 -20.61
CA ALA A 101 9.26 -2.41 -21.00
C ALA A 101 9.10 -2.15 -22.51
N THR A 102 8.78 -0.91 -22.89
CA THR A 102 8.61 -0.50 -24.29
C THR A 102 9.85 0.17 -24.90
N SER A 103 10.86 0.45 -24.06
CA SER A 103 12.17 0.93 -24.51
C SER A 103 12.97 -0.19 -25.18
N LYS A 104 14.12 0.16 -25.77
CA LYS A 104 15.04 -0.85 -26.31
C LYS A 104 15.63 -1.69 -25.17
N PRO A 105 15.97 -2.98 -25.39
CA PRO A 105 16.51 -3.85 -24.33
C PRO A 105 17.72 -3.27 -23.58
N GLU A 106 18.63 -2.58 -24.28
CA GLU A 106 19.81 -1.94 -23.69
C GLU A 106 19.48 -0.70 -22.84
N GLN A 107 18.27 -0.18 -22.93
CA GLN A 107 17.78 0.95 -22.15
C GLN A 107 16.97 0.50 -20.92
N ARG A 108 16.61 -0.78 -20.82
CA ARG A 108 15.84 -1.34 -19.69
C ARG A 108 16.61 -1.16 -18.37
N LEU A 109 15.93 -0.63 -17.36
CA LEU A 109 16.44 -0.38 -16.00
C LEU A 109 16.09 -1.50 -15.00
N GLY A 110 15.23 -2.45 -15.38
CA GLY A 110 14.86 -3.59 -14.54
C GLY A 110 13.34 -3.76 -14.43
N SER A 111 12.93 -4.52 -13.42
CA SER A 111 11.54 -4.60 -12.97
C SER A 111 11.24 -3.53 -11.92
N LEU A 112 10.07 -2.90 -12.01
CA LEU A 112 9.47 -2.05 -10.99
C LEU A 112 8.25 -2.77 -10.41
N PHE A 113 8.38 -3.24 -9.18
CA PHE A 113 7.30 -3.90 -8.46
C PHE A 113 6.29 -2.87 -7.94
N VAL A 114 5.00 -3.07 -8.19
CA VAL A 114 3.94 -2.13 -7.77
C VAL A 114 2.90 -2.81 -6.89
N ASN A 115 2.39 -2.11 -5.89
CA ASN A 115 1.29 -2.61 -5.04
C ASN A 115 0.29 -1.47 -4.70
N PRO A 116 -1.02 -1.67 -4.94
CA PRO A 116 -2.03 -0.64 -4.71
C PRO A 116 -2.45 -0.47 -3.24
N GLY A 117 -2.02 -1.36 -2.36
CA GLY A 117 -2.49 -1.40 -0.97
C GLY A 117 -3.82 -2.12 -0.80
N GLY A 118 -4.69 -1.55 0.03
CA GLY A 118 -5.86 -2.24 0.61
C GLY A 118 -5.68 -2.39 2.12
N PRO A 119 -5.22 -3.54 2.68
CA PRO A 119 -4.89 -4.82 2.01
C PRO A 119 -6.08 -5.43 1.26
N GLY A 120 -5.88 -6.49 0.49
CA GLY A 120 -6.99 -7.19 -0.20
C GLY A 120 -7.18 -6.85 -1.69
N SER A 121 -6.65 -5.73 -2.18
CA SER A 121 -6.68 -5.37 -3.61
C SER A 121 -5.79 -6.28 -4.46
N SER A 122 -6.17 -6.51 -5.72
CA SER A 122 -5.37 -7.27 -6.68
C SER A 122 -4.21 -6.42 -7.20
N GLY A 123 -2.98 -6.90 -7.00
CA GLY A 123 -1.80 -6.27 -7.59
C GLY A 123 -1.73 -6.51 -9.10
N VAL A 124 -2.12 -7.71 -9.57
CA VAL A 124 -2.14 -8.02 -11.00
C VAL A 124 -3.15 -7.15 -11.75
N GLU A 125 -4.37 -6.99 -11.23
CA GLU A 125 -5.37 -6.10 -11.83
C GLU A 125 -4.90 -4.64 -11.83
N PHE A 126 -4.27 -4.20 -10.73
CA PHE A 126 -3.70 -2.85 -10.66
C PHE A 126 -2.64 -2.63 -11.74
N MET A 127 -1.68 -3.55 -11.87
CA MET A 127 -0.64 -3.49 -12.91
C MET A 127 -1.24 -3.45 -14.32
N LEU A 128 -2.25 -4.29 -14.62
CA LEU A 128 -2.91 -4.27 -15.92
C LEU A 128 -3.58 -2.92 -16.23
N ARG A 129 -4.05 -2.22 -15.20
CA ARG A 129 -4.68 -0.89 -15.34
C ARG A 129 -3.67 0.24 -15.49
N VAL A 130 -2.58 0.23 -14.70
CA VAL A 130 -1.65 1.37 -14.58
C VAL A 130 -0.32 1.18 -15.31
N GLY A 131 -0.01 -0.04 -15.76
CA GLY A 131 1.23 -0.40 -16.45
C GLY A 131 1.55 0.51 -17.64
N PRO A 132 0.61 0.79 -18.56
CA PRO A 132 0.83 1.70 -19.67
C PRO A 132 1.23 3.12 -19.22
N GLN A 133 0.53 3.68 -18.22
CA GLN A 133 0.80 5.05 -17.75
C GLN A 133 2.14 5.14 -17.02
N LEU A 134 2.48 4.14 -16.18
CA LEU A 134 3.79 4.08 -15.52
C LEU A 134 4.93 3.90 -16.53
N SER A 135 4.74 3.02 -17.52
CA SER A 135 5.67 2.89 -18.64
C SER A 135 5.88 4.23 -19.34
N GLU A 136 4.82 4.99 -19.63
CA GLU A 136 4.94 6.29 -20.28
C GLU A 136 5.60 7.38 -19.41
N ILE A 137 5.43 7.34 -18.10
CA ILE A 137 6.04 8.29 -17.15
C ILE A 137 7.54 8.00 -17.00
N PHE A 138 7.95 6.72 -17.04
CA PHE A 138 9.33 6.28 -16.85
C PHE A 138 10.03 5.87 -18.16
N ASP A 139 9.63 6.49 -19.27
CA ASP A 139 10.26 6.35 -20.59
C ASP A 139 10.35 4.90 -21.13
N GLY A 140 9.42 4.04 -20.71
CA GLY A 140 9.33 2.65 -21.12
C GLY A 140 10.46 1.77 -20.59
N ARG A 141 11.20 2.23 -19.56
CA ARG A 141 12.46 1.60 -19.14
C ARG A 141 12.28 0.50 -18.10
N TYR A 142 11.09 0.30 -17.56
CA TYR A 142 10.81 -0.76 -16.60
C TYR A 142 9.81 -1.77 -17.15
N ASP A 143 10.00 -3.04 -16.80
CA ASP A 143 8.87 -3.94 -16.71
C ASP A 143 8.09 -3.55 -15.45
N ILE A 144 6.79 -3.28 -15.59
CA ILE A 144 5.93 -2.97 -14.43
C ILE A 144 5.37 -4.28 -13.92
N VAL A 145 5.82 -4.72 -12.75
CA VAL A 145 5.56 -6.06 -12.22
C VAL A 145 4.65 -5.97 -11.00
N SER A 146 3.72 -6.90 -10.85
CA SER A 146 2.95 -7.04 -9.62
C SER A 146 2.52 -8.48 -9.38
N TRP A 147 1.97 -8.73 -8.20
CA TRP A 147 1.45 -10.02 -7.79
C TRP A 147 0.22 -9.83 -6.90
N ASP A 148 -0.64 -10.83 -6.87
CA ASP A 148 -1.66 -10.92 -5.84
C ASP A 148 -1.02 -11.52 -4.59
N PRO A 149 -1.01 -10.84 -3.43
CA PRO A 149 -0.40 -11.39 -2.23
C PRO A 149 -1.03 -12.73 -1.82
N ARG A 150 -0.28 -13.54 -1.07
CA ARG A 150 -0.74 -14.83 -0.54
C ARG A 150 -2.14 -14.73 0.10
N GLY A 151 -3.03 -15.64 -0.27
CA GLY A 151 -4.42 -15.63 0.20
C GLY A 151 -5.36 -14.66 -0.53
N LEU A 152 -4.85 -13.77 -1.37
CA LEU A 152 -5.64 -12.73 -2.03
C LEU A 152 -5.88 -13.02 -3.50
N ASN A 153 -7.04 -12.59 -4.00
CA ASN A 153 -7.39 -12.59 -5.42
C ASN A 153 -7.00 -13.92 -6.11
N ASN A 154 -6.21 -13.90 -7.17
CA ASN A 154 -5.96 -15.11 -7.95
C ASN A 154 -4.87 -16.03 -7.37
N SER A 155 -4.26 -15.66 -6.24
CA SER A 155 -3.32 -16.52 -5.51
C SER A 155 -4.04 -17.62 -4.73
N SER A 156 -3.38 -18.77 -4.56
CA SER A 156 -3.97 -19.95 -3.91
C SER A 156 -3.06 -20.57 -2.84
N PRO A 157 -3.62 -21.08 -1.72
CA PRO A 157 -5.05 -21.09 -1.39
C PRO A 157 -5.60 -19.68 -1.11
N ARG A 158 -6.90 -19.48 -1.32
CA ARG A 158 -7.58 -18.19 -1.12
C ARG A 158 -8.12 -18.07 0.30
N LEU A 159 -8.09 -16.86 0.82
CA LEU A 159 -8.78 -16.48 2.05
C LEU A 159 -10.26 -16.25 1.74
N ASP A 160 -11.04 -17.31 1.91
CA ASP A 160 -12.43 -17.37 1.51
C ASP A 160 -13.34 -17.71 2.72
N CYS A 161 -13.77 -16.68 3.46
CA CYS A 161 -14.61 -16.81 4.67
C CYS A 161 -16.07 -17.20 4.40
N PHE A 162 -16.51 -17.07 3.15
CA PHE A 162 -17.84 -17.49 2.69
C PHE A 162 -17.73 -18.61 1.62
N PRO A 163 -18.80 -19.38 1.36
CA PRO A 163 -18.79 -20.38 0.30
C PRO A 163 -18.75 -19.80 -1.12
N ASN A 164 -19.39 -18.65 -1.34
CA ASN A 164 -19.46 -17.97 -2.63
C ASN A 164 -19.87 -16.51 -2.43
N LYS A 165 -19.83 -15.73 -3.52
CA LYS A 165 -20.19 -14.31 -3.52
C LYS A 165 -21.61 -14.05 -3.01
N ARG A 166 -22.60 -14.87 -3.40
CA ARG A 166 -23.99 -14.69 -2.96
C ARG A 166 -24.11 -14.76 -1.43
N THR A 167 -23.47 -15.73 -0.78
CA THR A 167 -23.52 -15.84 0.68
C THR A 167 -22.82 -14.67 1.36
N GLN A 168 -21.69 -14.19 0.82
CA GLN A 168 -21.02 -12.98 1.30
C GLN A 168 -21.94 -11.75 1.17
N ASP A 169 -22.60 -11.57 0.02
CA ASP A 169 -23.49 -10.43 -0.23
C ASP A 169 -24.71 -10.44 0.70
N ILE A 170 -25.32 -11.61 0.94
CA ILE A 170 -26.43 -11.75 1.91
C ILE A 170 -25.95 -11.43 3.33
N PHE A 171 -24.78 -11.93 3.71
CA PHE A 171 -24.18 -11.64 5.02
C PHE A 171 -23.99 -10.13 5.23
N GLY A 172 -23.45 -9.42 4.23
CA GLY A 172 -23.28 -7.96 4.28
C GLY A 172 -24.61 -7.20 4.41
N LEU A 173 -25.70 -7.67 3.79
CA LEU A 173 -27.02 -7.05 3.95
C LEU A 173 -27.61 -7.23 5.36
N GLU A 174 -27.38 -8.40 5.97
CA GLU A 174 -27.94 -8.74 7.28
C GLU A 174 -27.14 -8.07 8.43
N ASN A 175 -25.81 -7.99 8.28
CA ASN A 175 -24.88 -7.63 9.35
C ASN A 175 -24.07 -6.34 9.07
N GLY A 176 -24.05 -5.80 7.85
CA GLY A 176 -23.24 -4.63 7.47
C GLY A 176 -23.81 -3.27 7.87
N ARG A 177 -24.50 -3.17 9.00
CA ARG A 177 -25.24 -1.94 9.41
C ARG A 177 -24.34 -0.79 9.83
N GLY A 178 -23.12 -1.10 10.27
CA GLY A 178 -22.15 -0.14 10.77
C GLY A 178 -22.60 0.61 12.04
N LEU A 179 -21.66 1.33 12.65
CA LEU A 179 -21.90 2.10 13.87
C LEU A 179 -22.51 3.49 13.54
N GLN A 180 -23.66 3.80 14.13
CA GLN A 180 -24.31 5.10 14.07
C GLN A 180 -23.72 6.00 15.16
N ILE A 181 -22.61 6.65 14.82
CA ILE A 181 -21.86 7.50 15.75
C ILE A 181 -22.40 8.94 15.68
N GLY A 182 -22.96 9.42 16.78
CA GLY A 182 -23.44 10.80 16.93
C GLY A 182 -22.44 11.70 17.66
N ASN A 183 -22.96 12.71 18.36
CA ASN A 183 -22.16 13.53 19.27
C ASN A 183 -21.84 12.76 20.56
N LEU A 184 -20.58 12.31 20.71
CA LEU A 184 -20.12 11.53 21.86
C LEU A 184 -19.85 12.36 23.13
N SER A 185 -20.15 13.66 23.13
CA SER A 185 -20.00 14.54 24.31
C SER A 185 -21.05 14.30 25.41
N THR A 186 -21.99 13.35 25.23
CA THR A 186 -23.07 13.08 26.18
C THR A 186 -23.08 11.61 26.59
N VAL A 187 -23.40 11.35 27.86
CA VAL A 187 -23.50 9.97 28.38
C VAL A 187 -24.52 9.15 27.59
N ALA A 188 -25.66 9.73 27.22
CA ALA A 188 -26.69 9.02 26.44
C ALA A 188 -26.18 8.55 25.07
N ALA A 189 -25.38 9.37 24.38
CA ALA A 189 -24.79 8.98 23.11
C ALA A 189 -23.70 7.90 23.29
N GLN A 190 -22.90 7.98 24.35
CA GLN A 190 -21.90 6.97 24.69
C GLN A 190 -22.56 5.61 25.02
N GLU A 191 -23.65 5.58 25.79
CA GLU A 191 -24.38 4.34 26.08
C GLU A 191 -25.05 3.75 24.82
N SER A 192 -25.57 4.61 23.94
CA SER A 192 -26.09 4.17 22.63
C SER A 192 -24.99 3.54 21.78
N LEU A 193 -23.80 4.13 21.75
CA LEU A 193 -22.65 3.55 21.06
C LEU A 193 -22.19 2.25 21.73
N ARG A 194 -22.12 2.18 23.06
CA ARG A 194 -21.77 0.97 23.80
C ARG A 194 -22.68 -0.22 23.42
N ALA A 195 -23.99 0.01 23.33
CA ALA A 195 -24.93 -1.02 22.90
C ALA A 195 -24.69 -1.49 21.46
N GLN A 196 -24.28 -0.58 20.56
CA GLN A 196 -23.90 -0.93 19.19
C GLN A 196 -22.58 -1.71 19.14
N LEU A 197 -21.59 -1.35 19.97
CA LEU A 197 -20.31 -2.04 20.07
C LEU A 197 -20.47 -3.49 20.54
N TYR A 198 -21.43 -3.78 21.43
CA TYR A 198 -21.77 -5.16 21.78
C TYR A 198 -22.23 -6.01 20.59
N ARG A 199 -23.03 -5.42 19.68
CA ARG A 199 -23.43 -6.08 18.43
C ARG A 199 -22.24 -6.24 17.50
N GLU A 200 -21.46 -5.19 17.30
CA GLU A 200 -20.27 -5.18 16.45
C GLU A 200 -19.25 -6.25 16.90
N TYR A 201 -19.06 -6.43 18.22
CA TYR A 201 -18.22 -7.50 18.75
C TYR A 201 -18.73 -8.89 18.34
N ALA A 202 -20.05 -9.12 18.45
CA ALA A 202 -20.66 -10.38 18.07
C ALA A 202 -20.58 -10.65 16.55
N GLU A 203 -20.76 -9.61 15.73
CA GLU A 203 -20.62 -9.68 14.27
C GLU A 203 -19.17 -9.98 13.85
N ASN A 204 -18.19 -9.30 14.46
CA ASN A 204 -16.77 -9.59 14.23
C ASN A 204 -16.38 -11.02 14.66
N LYS A 205 -16.93 -11.49 15.79
CA LYS A 205 -16.73 -12.87 16.23
C LYS A 205 -17.29 -13.87 15.23
N LEU A 206 -18.50 -13.63 14.72
CA LEU A 206 -19.12 -14.48 13.70
C LEU A 206 -18.26 -14.54 12.43
N THR A 207 -17.80 -13.39 11.92
CA THR A 207 -16.91 -13.34 10.75
C THR A 207 -15.61 -14.12 11.00
N THR A 208 -15.00 -13.94 12.17
CA THR A 208 -13.78 -14.66 12.55
C THR A 208 -13.99 -16.17 12.55
N GLU A 209 -15.05 -16.67 13.19
CA GLU A 209 -15.36 -18.11 13.25
C GLU A 209 -15.64 -18.69 11.85
N LEU A 210 -16.27 -17.92 10.95
CA LEU A 210 -16.48 -18.32 9.56
C LEU A 210 -15.15 -18.45 8.79
N CYS A 211 -14.27 -17.46 8.94
CA CYS A 211 -12.93 -17.48 8.35
C CYS A 211 -12.11 -18.66 8.89
N GLU A 212 -12.02 -18.83 10.22
CA GLU A 212 -11.27 -19.92 10.85
C GLU A 212 -11.79 -21.30 10.41
N LYS A 213 -13.10 -21.49 10.35
CA LYS A 213 -13.70 -22.75 9.92
C LYS A 213 -13.40 -23.12 8.48
N ARG A 214 -13.36 -22.14 7.57
CA ARG A 214 -13.19 -22.39 6.12
C ARG A 214 -11.75 -22.35 5.65
N VAL A 215 -10.95 -21.44 6.21
CA VAL A 215 -9.57 -21.19 5.81
C VAL A 215 -8.59 -22.00 6.67
N GLY A 216 -8.92 -22.21 7.95
CA GLY A 216 -8.11 -22.99 8.88
C GLY A 216 -6.72 -22.39 9.12
N ASP A 217 -5.73 -23.25 9.35
CA ASP A 217 -4.36 -22.84 9.69
C ASP A 217 -3.67 -21.98 8.62
N PHE A 218 -4.19 -21.92 7.39
CA PHE A 218 -3.62 -21.05 6.36
C PHE A 218 -3.62 -19.57 6.78
N LEU A 219 -4.56 -19.15 7.63
CA LEU A 219 -4.62 -17.79 8.20
C LEU A 219 -3.35 -17.39 8.96
N ARG A 220 -2.51 -18.33 9.41
CA ARG A 220 -1.24 -18.00 10.09
C ARG A 220 -0.18 -17.49 9.12
N TYR A 221 -0.35 -17.73 7.83
CA TYR A 221 0.70 -17.54 6.84
C TYR A 221 0.51 -16.30 5.98
N ILE A 222 -0.52 -15.48 6.20
CA ILE A 222 -0.88 -14.34 5.34
C ILE A 222 -0.29 -12.99 5.77
N SER A 223 0.61 -12.98 6.77
CA SER A 223 1.18 -11.73 7.31
C SER A 223 1.96 -10.94 6.25
N THR A 224 2.05 -9.62 6.43
CA THR A 224 2.85 -8.73 5.58
C THR A 224 4.31 -9.16 5.55
N THR A 225 4.84 -9.68 6.67
CA THR A 225 6.20 -10.23 6.70
C THR A 225 6.40 -11.34 5.67
N ALA A 226 5.43 -12.24 5.54
CA ALA A 226 5.49 -13.31 4.56
C ALA A 226 5.29 -12.79 3.12
N VAL A 227 4.43 -11.78 2.92
CA VAL A 227 4.28 -11.07 1.63
C VAL A 227 5.58 -10.39 1.20
N VAL A 228 6.37 -9.86 2.13
CA VAL A 228 7.66 -9.21 1.83
C VAL A 228 8.72 -10.24 1.44
N ARG A 229 8.69 -11.44 2.02
CA ARG A 229 9.52 -12.57 1.57
C ARG A 229 9.11 -13.05 0.18
N ASP A 230 7.82 -13.04 -0.13
CA ASP A 230 7.32 -13.33 -1.48
C ASP A 230 7.85 -12.32 -2.51
N LEU A 231 7.82 -11.02 -2.18
CA LEU A 231 8.39 -9.95 -3.01
C LEU A 231 9.89 -10.17 -3.27
N GLU A 232 10.68 -10.41 -2.22
CA GLU A 232 12.12 -10.64 -2.38
C GLU A 232 12.42 -11.87 -3.25
N TYR A 233 11.71 -12.97 -3.00
CA TYR A 233 11.87 -14.19 -3.78
C TYR A 233 11.48 -13.98 -5.25
N PHE A 234 10.36 -13.30 -5.50
CA PHE A 234 9.91 -13.00 -6.86
C PHE A 234 10.92 -12.09 -7.60
N ALA A 235 11.44 -11.06 -6.93
CA ALA A 235 12.49 -10.22 -7.49
C ALA A 235 13.77 -11.01 -7.78
N SER A 236 14.15 -11.94 -6.90
CA SER A 236 15.30 -12.82 -7.10
C SER A 236 15.13 -13.79 -8.26
N VAL A 237 13.91 -14.23 -8.53
CA VAL A 237 13.55 -15.05 -9.70
C VAL A 237 13.69 -14.24 -10.99
N LEU A 238 13.20 -13.00 -11.02
CA LEU A 238 13.19 -12.17 -12.23
C LEU A 238 14.54 -11.53 -12.56
N GLU A 239 15.20 -10.96 -11.54
CA GLU A 239 16.38 -10.12 -11.73
C GLU A 239 17.67 -10.74 -11.16
N GLY A 240 17.55 -11.83 -10.39
CA GLY A 240 18.66 -12.47 -9.69
C GLY A 240 18.81 -12.05 -8.22
N LYS A 241 19.36 -12.97 -7.42
CA LYS A 241 19.40 -12.89 -5.94
C LYS A 241 20.15 -11.69 -5.36
N ASN A 242 21.07 -11.09 -6.11
CA ASN A 242 21.88 -9.97 -5.63
C ASN A 242 21.51 -8.64 -6.31
N THR A 243 20.41 -8.61 -7.06
CA THR A 243 20.00 -7.42 -7.80
C THR A 243 19.11 -6.55 -6.90
N PRO A 244 19.36 -5.22 -6.83
CA PRO A 244 18.48 -4.31 -6.13
C PRO A 244 17.05 -4.37 -6.66
N VAL A 245 16.08 -4.28 -5.75
CA VAL A 245 14.64 -4.33 -6.04
C VAL A 245 14.12 -2.90 -6.15
N ASN A 246 13.43 -2.59 -7.25
CA ASN A 246 12.69 -1.35 -7.39
C ASN A 246 11.23 -1.58 -7.04
N TYR A 247 10.63 -0.69 -6.26
CA TYR A 247 9.28 -0.86 -5.73
C TYR A 247 8.52 0.47 -5.64
N ALA A 248 7.23 0.46 -5.92
CA ALA A 248 6.31 1.57 -5.64
C ALA A 248 5.04 1.04 -4.96
N GLY A 249 4.89 1.36 -3.67
CA GLY A 249 3.73 0.95 -2.88
C GLY A 249 2.85 2.15 -2.53
N PHE A 250 1.54 1.95 -2.64
CA PHE A 250 0.52 2.94 -2.30
C PHE A 250 -0.32 2.45 -1.12
N SER A 251 -0.73 3.33 -0.21
CA SER A 251 -1.61 2.97 0.92
C SER A 251 -1.00 1.83 1.76
N TYR A 252 -1.73 0.75 2.08
CA TYR A 252 -1.12 -0.45 2.71
C TYR A 252 0.13 -0.99 1.99
N GLY A 253 0.29 -0.76 0.67
CA GLY A 253 1.52 -1.06 -0.06
C GLY A 253 2.75 -0.33 0.50
N THR A 254 2.59 0.77 1.23
CA THR A 254 3.68 1.41 1.97
C THR A 254 4.16 0.59 3.16
N VAL A 255 3.29 -0.21 3.78
CA VAL A 255 3.67 -1.15 4.84
C VAL A 255 4.60 -2.22 4.26
N ILE A 256 4.23 -2.82 3.12
CA ILE A 256 5.09 -3.77 2.40
C ILE A 256 6.44 -3.12 2.06
N GLY A 257 6.44 -1.89 1.55
CA GLY A 257 7.67 -1.15 1.23
C GLY A 257 8.55 -0.88 2.46
N ALA A 258 7.97 -0.40 3.55
CA ALA A 258 8.67 -0.11 4.80
C ALA A 258 9.25 -1.38 5.45
N TYR A 259 8.52 -2.51 5.39
CA TYR A 259 9.03 -3.80 5.83
C TYR A 259 10.19 -4.26 4.95
N PHE A 260 10.05 -4.17 3.62
CA PHE A 260 11.07 -4.60 2.67
C PHE A 260 12.40 -3.87 2.91
N VAL A 261 12.39 -2.54 3.02
CA VAL A 261 13.63 -1.77 3.22
C VAL A 261 14.29 -2.05 4.57
N ASN A 262 13.53 -2.46 5.59
CA ASN A 262 14.09 -2.80 6.90
C ASN A 262 14.53 -4.27 7.01
N MET A 263 13.86 -5.19 6.32
CA MET A 263 14.19 -6.62 6.30
C MET A 263 15.31 -6.96 5.30
N TYR A 264 15.40 -6.22 4.20
CA TYR A 264 16.36 -6.42 3.11
C TYR A 264 17.05 -5.11 2.69
N PRO A 265 17.69 -4.37 3.62
CA PRO A 265 18.27 -3.06 3.35
C PRO A 265 19.33 -3.07 2.23
N GLU A 266 20.03 -4.18 2.05
CA GLU A 266 21.04 -4.39 1.01
C GLU A 266 20.43 -4.57 -0.40
N ARG A 267 19.14 -4.92 -0.48
CA ARG A 267 18.39 -5.12 -1.72
C ARG A 267 17.62 -3.88 -2.15
N VAL A 268 17.73 -2.76 -1.44
CA VAL A 268 17.03 -1.52 -1.78
C VAL A 268 17.57 -0.94 -3.07
N GLY A 269 16.73 -0.90 -4.12
CA GLY A 269 16.98 -0.18 -5.37
C GLY A 269 16.29 1.20 -5.35
N ARG A 270 15.39 1.44 -6.31
CA ARG A 270 14.54 2.64 -6.32
C ARG A 270 13.20 2.32 -5.66
N ILE A 271 12.98 2.82 -4.44
CA ILE A 271 11.80 2.54 -3.64
C ILE A 271 10.98 3.82 -3.45
N LEU A 272 9.69 3.75 -3.75
CA LEU A 272 8.68 4.75 -3.42
C LEU A 272 7.65 4.15 -2.45
N ILE A 273 7.35 4.89 -1.39
CA ILE A 273 6.12 4.72 -0.61
C ILE A 273 5.29 6.02 -0.65
N ASP A 274 4.02 5.93 -1.05
CA ASP A 274 3.12 7.06 -1.26
C ASP A 274 1.76 6.82 -0.57
N GLY A 275 1.27 7.80 0.20
CA GLY A 275 0.11 7.61 1.08
C GLY A 275 0.46 6.68 2.24
N VAL A 276 1.29 7.19 3.15
CA VAL A 276 2.06 6.37 4.10
C VAL A 276 1.23 5.92 5.31
N VAL A 277 1.10 4.61 5.49
CA VAL A 277 0.66 3.99 6.74
C VAL A 277 1.83 3.96 7.74
N ASP A 278 1.56 4.29 9.00
CA ASP A 278 2.55 4.16 10.08
C ASP A 278 2.87 2.67 10.33
N SER A 279 4.00 2.22 9.79
CA SER A 279 4.38 0.81 9.82
C SER A 279 4.81 0.35 11.22
N TYR A 280 5.22 1.27 12.11
CA TYR A 280 5.50 0.93 13.50
C TYR A 280 4.21 0.59 14.24
N SER A 281 3.21 1.47 14.18
CA SER A 281 1.91 1.26 14.82
C SER A 281 1.19 0.04 14.22
N TRP A 282 1.25 -0.14 12.90
CA TRP A 282 0.72 -1.33 12.23
C TRP A 282 1.26 -2.64 12.82
N ALA A 283 2.56 -2.69 13.09
CA ALA A 283 3.25 -3.88 13.56
C ALA A 283 3.22 -4.05 15.09
N ASN A 284 3.07 -2.98 15.87
CA ASN A 284 3.35 -3.02 17.31
C ASN A 284 2.18 -2.58 18.18
N GLU A 285 1.13 -2.00 17.62
CA GLU A 285 -0.03 -1.53 18.36
C GLU A 285 -1.27 -2.33 17.96
N VAL A 286 -2.16 -2.51 18.93
CA VAL A 286 -3.49 -3.07 18.65
C VAL A 286 -4.30 -2.09 17.80
N GLU A 287 -5.16 -2.63 16.96
CA GLU A 287 -5.93 -1.91 15.94
C GLU A 287 -6.76 -0.75 16.53
N LEU A 288 -7.27 -0.90 17.75
CA LEU A 288 -8.06 0.12 18.45
C LEU A 288 -7.25 1.40 18.76
N ARG A 289 -5.93 1.37 18.70
CA ARG A 289 -5.07 2.53 18.98
C ARG A 289 -4.78 3.40 17.76
N TRP A 290 -5.13 2.94 16.55
CA TRP A 290 -4.83 3.70 15.33
C TRP A 290 -5.71 4.94 15.19
N GLY A 291 -6.96 4.88 15.66
CA GLY A 291 -8.02 5.86 15.42
C GLY A 291 -7.73 7.34 15.73
N PRO A 292 -7.04 7.71 16.83
CA PRO A 292 -6.77 9.13 17.12
C PRO A 292 -5.83 9.80 16.11
N ASP A 293 -4.85 9.06 15.60
CA ASP A 293 -3.86 9.54 14.63
C ASP A 293 -4.27 9.25 13.18
N ALA A 294 -5.04 8.17 12.97
CA ALA A 294 -5.65 7.83 11.70
C ALA A 294 -6.73 8.87 11.36
N PHE A 295 -6.78 9.30 10.09
CA PHE A 295 -7.79 10.23 9.57
C PHE A 295 -7.86 11.64 10.17
N GLN A 296 -6.90 12.08 11.00
CA GLN A 296 -6.86 13.49 11.46
C GLN A 296 -6.89 14.50 10.29
N ASP A 297 -6.34 14.11 9.13
CA ASP A 297 -6.32 14.92 7.92
C ASP A 297 -7.61 14.81 7.09
N ALA A 298 -8.57 13.95 7.45
CA ALA A 298 -9.89 13.86 6.80
C ALA A 298 -10.69 15.16 6.97
N GLU A 299 -10.58 15.83 8.12
CA GLU A 299 -11.18 17.15 8.33
C GLU A 299 -10.57 18.20 7.40
N LYS A 300 -9.26 18.14 7.15
CA LYS A 300 -8.59 19.05 6.20
C LYS A 300 -9.04 18.78 4.76
N ALA A 301 -9.20 17.51 4.39
CA ALA A 301 -9.72 17.12 3.09
C ALA A 301 -11.18 17.58 2.90
N PHE A 302 -12.03 17.41 3.93
CA PHE A 302 -13.40 17.87 3.92
C PHE A 302 -13.51 19.40 3.88
N GLY A 303 -12.68 20.11 4.65
CA GLY A 303 -12.55 21.56 4.58
C GLY A 303 -12.21 22.01 3.16
N SER A 304 -11.23 21.36 2.52
CA SER A 304 -10.85 21.63 1.13
C SER A 304 -12.01 21.41 0.14
N PHE A 305 -12.86 20.40 0.38
CA PHE A 305 -14.08 20.17 -0.41
C PHE A 305 -15.10 21.31 -0.25
N VAL A 306 -15.37 21.72 0.98
CA VAL A 306 -16.35 22.78 1.29
C VAL A 306 -15.88 24.13 0.76
N ASP A 307 -14.63 24.51 1.04
CA ASP A 307 -14.01 25.75 0.57
C ASP A 307 -13.98 25.77 -0.95
N GLY A 308 -13.46 24.70 -1.56
CA GLY A 308 -13.39 24.56 -3.02
C GLY A 308 -14.76 24.65 -3.69
N CYS A 309 -15.81 24.12 -3.07
CA CYS A 309 -17.17 24.19 -3.61
C CYS A 309 -17.70 25.63 -3.63
N ILE A 310 -17.53 26.37 -2.54
CA ILE A 310 -17.98 27.78 -2.44
C ILE A 310 -17.17 28.67 -3.38
N GLU A 311 -15.85 28.49 -3.43
CA GLU A 311 -14.97 29.22 -4.37
C GLU A 311 -15.32 28.91 -5.83
N ALA A 312 -15.76 27.68 -6.12
CA ALA A 312 -16.09 27.27 -7.47
C ALA A 312 -17.39 27.90 -8.00
N GLY A 313 -18.31 28.25 -7.09
CA GLY A 313 -19.63 28.78 -7.40
C GLY A 313 -20.61 27.73 -7.92
N SER A 314 -21.90 28.09 -7.99
CA SER A 314 -22.99 27.17 -8.34
C SER A 314 -22.91 26.58 -9.75
N GLU A 315 -22.20 27.24 -10.67
CA GLU A 315 -21.97 26.74 -12.02
C GLU A 315 -21.07 25.50 -12.06
N ARG A 316 -20.17 25.34 -11.08
CA ARG A 316 -19.20 24.24 -11.01
C ARG A 316 -19.42 23.31 -9.81
N CYS A 317 -20.01 23.82 -8.73
CA CYS A 317 -20.43 23.06 -7.57
C CYS A 317 -21.91 23.33 -7.27
N PRO A 318 -22.85 22.42 -7.63
CA PRO A 318 -24.28 22.64 -7.41
C PRO A 318 -24.65 22.92 -5.94
N LEU A 319 -23.88 22.34 -5.02
CA LEU A 319 -24.03 22.51 -3.58
C LEU A 319 -23.77 23.94 -3.09
N ALA A 320 -23.09 24.78 -3.87
CA ALA A 320 -22.88 26.19 -3.54
C ALA A 320 -24.18 27.00 -3.54
N LEU A 321 -25.28 26.52 -4.14
CA LEU A 321 -26.61 27.15 -4.00
C LEU A 321 -27.17 27.06 -2.57
N ASN A 322 -26.62 26.17 -1.74
CA ASN A 322 -27.11 25.92 -0.40
C ASN A 322 -26.48 26.84 0.66
N ALA A 323 -25.47 27.65 0.33
CA ALA A 323 -24.79 28.50 1.29
C ALA A 323 -24.01 29.64 0.62
N THR A 324 -23.79 30.73 1.34
CA THR A 324 -22.94 31.84 0.85
C THR A 324 -21.51 31.77 1.41
N THR A 325 -21.27 30.99 2.47
CA THR A 325 -19.95 30.80 3.07
C THR A 325 -19.66 29.33 3.31
N ALA A 326 -18.37 28.97 3.35
CA ALA A 326 -17.92 27.63 3.67
C ALA A 326 -18.42 27.16 5.04
N GLN A 327 -18.36 28.02 6.05
CA GLN A 327 -18.86 27.71 7.40
C GLN A 327 -20.36 27.37 7.41
N GLN A 328 -21.17 28.11 6.64
CA GLN A 328 -22.59 27.82 6.53
C GLN A 328 -22.82 26.48 5.83
N LEU A 329 -22.06 26.20 4.76
CA LEU A 329 -22.18 24.96 4.02
C LEU A 329 -21.81 23.74 4.89
N ASP A 330 -20.65 23.79 5.53
CA ASP A 330 -20.17 22.79 6.49
C ASP A 330 -21.22 22.51 7.57
N GLY A 331 -21.74 23.56 8.21
CA GLY A 331 -22.77 23.43 9.24
C GLY A 331 -24.06 22.76 8.75
N ARG A 332 -24.49 23.04 7.50
CA ARG A 332 -25.66 22.39 6.90
C ARG A 332 -25.44 20.90 6.64
N ILE A 333 -24.27 20.53 6.12
CA ILE A 333 -23.92 19.11 5.85
C ILE A 333 -23.86 18.35 7.18
N ARG A 334 -23.13 18.88 8.16
CA ARG A 334 -22.99 18.26 9.49
C ARG A 334 -24.33 18.10 10.18
N LYS A 335 -25.20 19.12 10.10
CA LYS A 335 -26.56 19.02 10.63
C LYS A 335 -27.35 17.90 9.94
N ALA A 336 -27.33 17.81 8.62
CA ALA A 336 -28.04 16.76 7.90
C ALA A 336 -27.56 15.36 8.30
N VAL A 337 -26.24 15.16 8.44
CA VAL A 337 -25.68 13.88 8.92
C VAL A 337 -26.07 13.60 10.37
N ALA A 338 -26.05 14.60 11.25
CA ALA A 338 -26.44 14.44 12.65
C ALA A 338 -27.93 14.10 12.81
N ASP A 339 -28.81 14.71 12.01
CA ASP A 339 -30.24 14.43 12.02
C ASP A 339 -30.52 12.96 11.64
N LEU A 340 -29.73 12.37 10.72
CA LEU A 340 -29.82 10.95 10.33
C LEU A 340 -29.40 9.96 11.42
N VAL A 341 -28.64 10.39 12.45
CA VAL A 341 -28.32 9.54 13.60
C VAL A 341 -29.58 9.23 14.41
N ILE A 342 -30.48 10.21 14.50
CA ILE A 342 -31.73 10.11 15.27
C ILE A 342 -32.86 9.53 14.41
N LEU A 343 -32.99 10.01 13.17
CA LEU A 343 -34.06 9.61 12.27
C LEU A 343 -33.49 9.31 10.86
N PRO A 344 -33.20 8.02 10.55
CA PRO A 344 -32.84 7.60 9.20
C PRO A 344 -33.91 8.02 8.18
N LEU A 345 -33.46 8.42 6.99
CA LEU A 345 -34.34 8.89 5.92
C LEU A 345 -34.92 7.70 5.14
N PRO A 346 -36.26 7.57 4.99
CA PRO A 346 -36.85 6.56 4.11
C PRO A 346 -36.62 6.88 2.63
N VAL A 347 -36.10 5.91 1.87
CA VAL A 347 -35.72 6.10 0.46
C VAL A 347 -36.32 4.97 -0.40
N PRO A 348 -37.53 5.16 -0.97
CA PRO A 348 -38.20 4.14 -1.77
C PRO A 348 -37.68 4.00 -3.20
N HIS A 349 -36.89 4.96 -3.69
CA HIS A 349 -36.47 5.06 -5.10
C HIS A 349 -34.95 4.90 -5.32
N ALA A 350 -34.22 4.34 -4.34
CA ALA A 350 -32.83 3.93 -4.52
C ALA A 350 -32.73 2.64 -5.35
N LEU A 351 -31.50 2.21 -5.68
CA LEU A 351 -31.22 0.92 -6.35
C LEU A 351 -31.97 -0.24 -5.69
N ARG A 352 -32.05 -0.24 -4.35
CA ARG A 352 -33.00 -1.02 -3.55
C ARG A 352 -33.66 -0.10 -2.52
N PRO A 353 -35.00 -0.17 -2.33
CA PRO A 353 -35.68 0.56 -1.26
C PRO A 353 -35.04 0.29 0.10
N GLY A 354 -34.87 1.32 0.92
CA GLY A 354 -34.24 1.18 2.23
C GLY A 354 -34.28 2.46 3.06
N LEU A 355 -33.53 2.43 4.17
CA LEU A 355 -33.30 3.59 5.02
C LEU A 355 -31.89 4.10 4.75
N LEU A 356 -31.74 5.39 4.49
CA LEU A 356 -30.45 6.06 4.48
C LEU A 356 -30.10 6.48 5.91
N THR A 357 -28.99 5.99 6.41
CA THR A 357 -28.52 6.25 7.78
C THR A 357 -27.33 7.22 7.80
N SER A 358 -26.91 7.64 8.99
CA SER A 358 -25.77 8.56 9.12
C SER A 358 -24.46 7.94 8.62
N ILE A 359 -24.22 6.66 8.90
CA ILE A 359 -22.99 5.97 8.48
C ILE A 359 -22.92 5.83 6.95
N ASP A 360 -24.04 5.66 6.26
CA ASP A 360 -24.08 5.59 4.80
C ASP A 360 -23.56 6.89 4.18
N VAL A 361 -24.04 8.04 4.68
CA VAL A 361 -23.61 9.36 4.20
C VAL A 361 -22.13 9.60 4.54
N LYS A 362 -21.71 9.29 5.77
CA LYS A 362 -20.30 9.41 6.19
C LYS A 362 -19.36 8.56 5.32
N ARG A 363 -19.73 7.30 5.03
CA ARG A 363 -18.95 6.41 4.15
C ARG A 363 -18.79 6.99 2.75
N VAL A 364 -19.87 7.49 2.15
CA VAL A 364 -19.81 8.10 0.81
C VAL A 364 -18.97 9.38 0.80
N ILE A 365 -19.11 10.25 1.81
CA ILE A 365 -18.25 11.43 1.96
C ILE A 365 -16.79 10.98 2.06
N PHE A 366 -16.47 10.07 2.98
CA PHE A 366 -15.12 9.61 3.22
C PHE A 366 -14.46 9.01 1.97
N ILE A 367 -15.15 8.10 1.26
CA ILE A 367 -14.65 7.52 0.01
C ILE A 367 -14.43 8.59 -1.06
N ALA A 368 -15.31 9.59 -1.16
CA ALA A 368 -15.14 10.68 -2.11
C ALA A 368 -13.94 11.58 -1.75
N LEU A 369 -13.61 11.76 -0.47
CA LEU A 369 -12.42 12.53 -0.06
C LEU A 369 -11.10 11.92 -0.52
N TYR A 370 -11.06 10.62 -0.85
CA TYR A 370 -9.87 9.99 -1.41
C TYR A 370 -9.50 10.60 -2.77
N LYS A 371 -10.50 11.10 -3.51
CA LYS A 371 -10.39 11.42 -4.93
C LYS A 371 -11.08 12.76 -5.23
N PRO A 372 -10.37 13.89 -5.17
CA PRO A 372 -10.96 15.20 -5.51
C PRO A 372 -11.67 15.25 -6.87
N ARG A 373 -11.24 14.42 -7.83
CA ARG A 373 -11.86 14.31 -9.15
C ARG A 373 -13.34 13.89 -9.14
N VAL A 374 -13.84 13.29 -8.06
CA VAL A 374 -15.27 12.90 -7.92
C VAL A 374 -16.08 13.90 -7.09
N TRP A 375 -15.50 15.03 -6.66
CA TRP A 375 -16.16 15.96 -5.74
C TRP A 375 -17.37 16.67 -6.34
N THR A 376 -17.43 16.91 -7.66
CA THR A 376 -18.66 17.41 -8.30
C THR A 376 -19.83 16.44 -8.14
N ASP A 377 -19.57 15.13 -8.19
CA ASP A 377 -20.58 14.10 -7.95
C ASP A 377 -20.98 14.06 -6.46
N LEU A 378 -20.01 14.16 -5.54
CA LEU A 378 -20.31 14.29 -4.10
C LEU A 378 -21.18 15.52 -3.81
N ALA A 379 -20.84 16.68 -4.37
CA ALA A 379 -21.60 17.90 -4.23
C ALA A 379 -23.04 17.75 -4.75
N THR A 380 -23.22 17.07 -5.88
CA THR A 380 -24.55 16.76 -6.42
C THR A 380 -25.37 15.89 -5.47
N LYS A 381 -24.76 14.84 -4.91
CA LYS A 381 -25.42 13.97 -3.90
C LYS A 381 -25.79 14.74 -2.63
N LEU A 382 -24.89 15.57 -2.11
CA LEU A 382 -25.12 16.40 -0.93
C LEU A 382 -26.22 17.44 -1.17
N ALA A 383 -26.28 18.05 -2.35
CA ALA A 383 -27.34 18.99 -2.70
C ALA A 383 -28.71 18.28 -2.70
N ALA A 384 -28.80 17.08 -3.26
CA ALA A 384 -29.99 16.25 -3.23
C ALA A 384 -30.41 15.88 -1.79
N LEU A 385 -29.45 15.45 -0.96
CA LEU A 385 -29.71 15.13 0.45
C LEU A 385 -30.24 16.35 1.22
N LEU A 386 -29.65 17.54 1.02
CA LEU A 386 -30.13 18.78 1.65
C LEU A 386 -31.51 19.22 1.14
N ALA A 387 -31.97 18.70 0.00
CA ALA A 387 -33.32 18.87 -0.52
C ALA A 387 -34.28 17.75 -0.10
N GLY A 388 -33.83 16.78 0.71
CA GLY A 388 -34.63 15.66 1.20
C GLY A 388 -34.61 14.41 0.32
N ASP A 389 -33.80 14.37 -0.74
CA ASP A 389 -33.63 13.20 -1.60
C ASP A 389 -32.36 12.40 -1.23
N GLY A 390 -32.57 11.27 -0.55
CA GLY A 390 -31.51 10.35 -0.16
C GLY A 390 -31.16 9.27 -1.20
N ALA A 391 -31.89 9.18 -2.32
CA ALA A 391 -31.69 8.11 -3.31
C ALA A 391 -30.27 8.05 -3.89
N PRO A 392 -29.61 9.19 -4.21
CA PRO A 392 -28.25 9.17 -4.73
C PRO A 392 -27.21 8.61 -3.73
N PHE A 393 -27.36 8.89 -2.43
CA PHE A 393 -26.48 8.37 -1.39
C PHE A 393 -26.74 6.90 -1.13
N LEU A 394 -28.00 6.50 -0.93
CA LEU A 394 -28.33 5.12 -0.63
C LEU A 394 -27.94 4.19 -1.79
N SER A 395 -28.12 4.62 -3.03
CA SER A 395 -27.70 3.85 -4.20
C SER A 395 -26.17 3.71 -4.31
N ALA A 396 -25.40 4.68 -3.79
CA ALA A 396 -23.95 4.65 -3.85
C ALA A 396 -23.32 3.64 -2.87
N VAL A 397 -23.96 3.38 -1.73
CA VAL A 397 -23.52 2.36 -0.77
C VAL A 397 -24.08 0.96 -1.06
N GLN A 398 -25.02 0.85 -1.99
CA GLN A 398 -25.64 -0.43 -2.35
C GLN A 398 -24.89 -1.11 -3.50
N SER A 399 -24.30 -2.27 -3.24
CA SER A 399 -23.78 -3.17 -4.28
C SER A 399 -24.92 -3.75 -5.11
N ARG A 400 -24.75 -3.92 -6.43
CA ARG A 400 -25.68 -4.75 -7.23
C ARG A 400 -25.59 -6.20 -6.75
N LEU A 401 -26.75 -6.83 -6.59
CA LEU A 401 -26.85 -8.20 -6.10
C LEU A 401 -27.23 -9.12 -7.25
N ASP A 402 -26.45 -10.17 -7.45
CA ASP A 402 -26.86 -11.30 -8.28
C ASP A 402 -27.16 -12.49 -7.35
N LEU A 403 -28.43 -12.70 -7.06
CA LEU A 403 -28.87 -13.82 -6.22
C LEU A 403 -28.91 -15.15 -6.99
N SER A 404 -28.76 -15.13 -8.31
CA SER A 404 -28.73 -16.33 -9.14
C SER A 404 -27.33 -16.92 -9.24
N ASP A 405 -26.30 -16.09 -9.08
CA ASP A 405 -24.91 -16.52 -9.14
C ASP A 405 -24.46 -17.24 -7.87
N THR A 406 -24.31 -18.56 -7.98
CA THR A 406 -23.79 -19.42 -6.91
C THR A 406 -22.36 -19.88 -7.14
N THR A 407 -21.77 -19.46 -8.27
CA THR A 407 -20.49 -19.95 -8.77
C THR A 407 -19.37 -18.93 -8.62
N SER A 408 -19.69 -17.64 -8.61
CA SER A 408 -18.68 -16.61 -8.40
C SER A 408 -18.04 -16.72 -7.04
N ARG A 409 -16.72 -16.59 -7.06
CA ARG A 409 -15.91 -16.47 -5.85
C ARG A 409 -16.27 -15.18 -5.12
N GLN A 410 -16.20 -15.22 -3.80
CA GLN A 410 -16.34 -14.04 -2.97
C GLN A 410 -15.23 -13.01 -3.27
N SER A 411 -15.45 -11.76 -2.86
CA SER A 411 -14.36 -10.78 -2.82
C SER A 411 -13.40 -11.11 -1.68
N THR A 412 -12.11 -10.83 -1.85
CA THR A 412 -11.13 -10.92 -0.76
C THR A 412 -11.14 -9.69 0.15
N GLY A 413 -12.28 -9.00 0.25
CA GLY A 413 -12.44 -7.84 1.15
C GLY A 413 -12.22 -8.23 2.60
N SER A 414 -12.75 -9.39 3.01
CA SER A 414 -12.57 -9.98 4.36
C SER A 414 -11.12 -10.34 4.71
N ALA A 415 -10.18 -10.15 3.78
CA ALA A 415 -8.77 -10.36 4.05
C ALA A 415 -8.10 -9.15 4.69
N VAL A 416 -8.73 -7.95 4.65
CA VAL A 416 -8.22 -6.76 5.35
C VAL A 416 -8.09 -7.07 6.84
N GLU A 417 -9.17 -7.59 7.42
CA GLU A 417 -9.29 -8.01 8.81
C GLU A 417 -8.22 -9.03 9.17
N ALA A 418 -8.09 -10.06 8.33
CA ALA A 418 -7.15 -11.15 8.59
C ALA A 418 -5.68 -10.69 8.53
N VAL A 419 -5.34 -9.76 7.63
CA VAL A 419 -3.98 -9.19 7.55
C VAL A 419 -3.72 -8.28 8.75
N ILE A 420 -4.63 -7.37 9.09
CA ILE A 420 -4.51 -6.48 10.27
C ILE A 420 -4.26 -7.32 11.53
N CYS A 421 -5.06 -8.37 11.74
CA CYS A 421 -4.98 -9.18 12.95
C CYS A 421 -3.79 -10.14 12.99
N THR A 422 -3.19 -10.47 11.84
CA THR A 422 -1.98 -11.31 11.79
C THR A 422 -0.70 -10.49 11.91
N ASP A 423 -0.72 -9.24 11.44
CA ASP A 423 0.41 -8.32 11.56
C ASP A 423 0.50 -7.64 12.92
N GLY A 424 -0.64 -7.30 13.52
CA GLY A 424 -0.72 -6.68 14.84
C GLY A 424 -0.22 -7.60 15.97
N PRO A 425 0.06 -7.04 17.16
CA PRO A 425 0.53 -7.82 18.30
C PRO A 425 -0.49 -8.92 18.64
N PRO A 426 -0.02 -10.16 18.91
CA PRO A 426 -0.93 -11.21 19.36
C PRO A 426 -1.59 -10.77 20.67
N PRO A 427 -2.84 -11.17 20.94
CA PRO A 427 -3.47 -10.88 22.21
C PRO A 427 -2.62 -11.47 23.34
N SER A 428 -2.04 -10.59 24.16
CA SER A 428 -1.21 -10.97 25.31
C SER A 428 -2.04 -11.37 26.53
N VAL A 429 -3.33 -11.02 26.51
CA VAL A 429 -4.33 -11.28 27.54
C VAL A 429 -5.66 -11.61 26.87
N GLU A 430 -6.39 -12.59 27.41
CA GLU A 430 -7.80 -12.78 27.04
C GLU A 430 -8.63 -11.68 27.71
N TYR A 431 -9.19 -10.80 26.89
CA TYR A 431 -10.12 -9.77 27.35
C TYR A 431 -11.54 -10.31 27.42
N THR A 432 -12.28 -9.92 28.45
CA THR A 432 -13.74 -10.09 28.48
C THR A 432 -14.41 -9.21 27.41
N VAL A 433 -15.65 -9.54 27.05
CA VAL A 433 -16.42 -8.74 26.08
C VAL A 433 -16.61 -7.30 26.58
N GLU A 434 -16.92 -7.12 27.88
CA GLU A 434 -17.07 -5.79 28.48
C GLU A 434 -15.79 -4.97 28.37
N GLU A 435 -14.62 -5.56 28.67
CA GLU A 435 -13.34 -4.85 28.53
C GLU A 435 -13.06 -4.43 27.09
N ARG A 436 -13.36 -5.29 26.10
CA ARG A 436 -13.18 -4.94 24.69
C ARG A 436 -14.12 -3.84 24.23
N VAL A 437 -15.39 -3.92 24.62
CA VAL A 437 -16.38 -2.89 24.30
C VAL A 437 -16.01 -1.56 24.95
N GLN A 438 -15.51 -1.58 26.19
CA GLN A 438 -15.06 -0.38 26.88
C GLN A 438 -13.83 0.24 26.20
N GLN A 439 -12.84 -0.57 25.79
CA GLN A 439 -11.68 -0.10 25.01
C GLN A 439 -12.09 0.53 23.68
N ALA A 440 -13.03 -0.09 22.97
CA ALA A 440 -13.52 0.44 21.70
C ALA A 440 -14.33 1.74 21.88
N LEU A 441 -15.08 1.87 22.98
CA LEU A 441 -15.77 3.09 23.33
C LEU A 441 -14.78 4.22 23.65
N GLU A 442 -13.74 3.94 24.43
CA GLU A 442 -12.66 4.89 24.73
C GLU A 442 -11.95 5.34 23.45
N ALA A 443 -11.55 4.40 22.58
CA ALA A 443 -10.94 4.73 21.29
C ALA A 443 -11.86 5.59 20.40
N ALA A 444 -13.17 5.34 20.40
CA ALA A 444 -14.13 6.14 19.67
C ALA A 444 -14.29 7.56 20.24
N ILE A 445 -14.20 7.72 21.57
CA ILE A 445 -14.20 9.02 22.25
C ILE A 445 -12.91 9.77 21.94
N ASP A 446 -11.74 9.12 22.04
CA ASP A 446 -10.45 9.73 21.73
C ASP A 446 -10.39 10.20 20.26
N SER A 447 -10.87 9.36 19.33
CA SER A 447 -11.02 9.71 17.92
C SER A 447 -12.01 10.88 17.72
N TYR A 448 -13.08 10.94 18.50
CA TYR A 448 -14.02 12.06 18.49
C TYR A 448 -13.40 13.37 18.99
N GLU A 449 -12.48 13.31 19.95
CA GLU A 449 -11.76 14.49 20.44
C GLU A 449 -10.67 14.96 19.46
N SER A 450 -10.03 14.05 18.72
CA SER A 450 -9.01 14.39 17.71
C SER A 450 -9.58 14.80 16.36
N THR A 451 -10.79 14.34 16.02
CA THR A 451 -11.49 14.62 14.75
C THR A 451 -12.84 15.30 14.99
N THR A 452 -13.76 15.31 14.02
CA THR A 452 -15.15 15.76 14.26
C THR A 452 -16.15 14.61 14.10
N THR A 453 -17.44 14.89 14.37
CA THR A 453 -18.54 13.94 14.19
C THR A 453 -18.62 13.25 12.81
N LEU A 454 -18.06 13.82 11.74
CA LEU A 454 -18.13 13.20 10.42
C LEU A 454 -17.18 12.00 10.28
N PHE A 455 -16.03 12.04 10.95
CA PHE A 455 -14.98 11.03 10.80
C PHE A 455 -14.61 10.32 12.11
N SER A 456 -15.11 10.83 13.24
CA SER A 456 -14.96 10.19 14.55
C SER A 456 -15.50 8.76 14.54
N GLY A 457 -14.64 7.81 14.89
CA GLY A 457 -15.01 6.40 15.01
C GLY A 457 -15.29 5.67 13.68
N LEU A 458 -14.77 6.19 12.54
CA LEU A 458 -14.61 5.37 11.34
C LEU A 458 -13.72 4.13 11.58
N GLU A 459 -12.95 4.11 12.67
CA GLU A 459 -12.01 3.03 13.03
C GLU A 459 -12.23 2.41 14.43
N ALA A 460 -13.47 2.34 14.95
CA ALA A 460 -13.73 1.47 16.10
C ALA A 460 -13.75 -0.02 15.68
N VAL A 461 -12.60 -0.52 15.19
CA VAL A 461 -12.48 -1.84 14.57
C VAL A 461 -12.10 -2.84 15.66
N MET A 462 -13.09 -3.49 16.29
CA MET A 462 -12.85 -4.59 17.25
C MET A 462 -12.52 -5.93 16.56
N THR A 463 -12.12 -5.88 15.30
CA THR A 463 -12.01 -7.04 14.42
C THR A 463 -11.02 -8.08 14.95
N CYS A 464 -9.95 -7.68 15.62
CA CYS A 464 -8.97 -8.63 16.14
C CYS A 464 -9.33 -9.17 17.52
N SER A 465 -10.41 -8.67 18.14
CA SER A 465 -10.83 -9.10 19.48
C SER A 465 -11.20 -10.58 19.58
N SER A 466 -11.63 -11.18 18.46
CA SER A 466 -11.96 -12.62 18.38
C SER A 466 -10.90 -13.45 17.67
N TRP A 467 -9.86 -12.83 17.11
CA TRP A 467 -8.83 -13.49 16.31
C TRP A 467 -7.82 -14.21 17.20
N LYS A 468 -7.76 -15.54 17.12
CA LYS A 468 -6.91 -16.37 18.00
C LYS A 468 -5.63 -16.84 17.33
N LEU A 469 -5.58 -16.80 16.00
CA LEU A 469 -4.45 -17.31 15.24
C LEU A 469 -3.34 -16.27 15.19
N THR A 470 -2.16 -16.66 15.65
CA THR A 470 -0.95 -15.86 15.51
C THR A 470 -0.26 -16.18 14.19
N ALA A 471 0.30 -15.15 13.56
CA ALA A 471 1.11 -15.33 12.37
C ALA A 471 2.32 -16.23 12.63
N SER A 472 2.75 -16.97 11.60
CA SER A 472 3.96 -17.81 11.65
C SER A 472 5.22 -16.96 11.81
N GLU A 473 5.19 -15.74 11.28
CA GLU A 473 6.26 -14.76 11.39
C GLU A 473 5.68 -13.35 11.46
N ARG A 474 6.27 -12.51 12.31
CA ARG A 474 5.98 -11.08 12.43
C ARG A 474 7.29 -10.30 12.46
N PHE A 475 7.31 -9.18 11.77
CA PHE A 475 8.42 -8.24 11.81
C PHE A 475 8.02 -7.03 12.65
N THR A 476 8.71 -6.82 13.78
CA THR A 476 8.41 -5.74 14.73
C THR A 476 9.45 -4.61 14.71
N GLY A 477 10.43 -4.68 13.80
CA GLY A 477 11.55 -3.76 13.68
C GLY A 477 12.91 -4.47 13.68
N PRO A 478 14.04 -3.73 13.63
CA PRO A 478 14.13 -2.27 13.70
C PRO A 478 13.52 -1.54 12.50
N TRP A 479 13.14 -0.27 12.68
CA TRP A 479 12.50 0.59 11.65
C TRP A 479 13.42 1.67 11.09
N ASN A 480 14.72 1.55 11.35
CA ASN A 480 15.75 2.54 11.06
C ASN A 480 16.98 1.91 10.38
N SER A 481 16.78 0.87 9.57
CA SER A 481 17.87 0.23 8.82
C SER A 481 18.56 1.23 7.89
N SER A 482 19.90 1.14 7.80
CA SER A 482 20.68 1.88 6.80
C SER A 482 20.53 1.23 5.43
N LEU A 483 20.11 1.99 4.43
CA LEU A 483 19.68 1.45 3.14
C LEU A 483 20.84 1.47 2.12
N ALA A 484 20.93 0.45 1.25
CA ALA A 484 21.93 0.43 0.18
C ALA A 484 21.77 1.59 -0.81
N ASN A 485 20.52 2.01 -1.06
CA ASN A 485 20.19 3.17 -1.85
C ASN A 485 19.10 3.99 -1.14
N PRO A 486 19.10 5.31 -1.29
CA PRO A 486 18.10 6.15 -0.65
C PRO A 486 16.72 6.02 -1.33
N MET A 487 15.67 6.12 -0.51
CA MET A 487 14.28 5.95 -0.94
C MET A 487 13.48 7.26 -0.97
N LEU A 488 12.37 7.26 -1.73
CA LEU A 488 11.43 8.37 -1.82
C LEU A 488 10.17 8.09 -1.00
N ILE A 489 9.73 9.09 -0.24
CA ILE A 489 8.51 9.06 0.56
C ILE A 489 7.60 10.20 0.11
N ILE A 490 6.32 9.93 -0.13
CA ILE A 490 5.34 10.96 -0.48
C ILE A 490 4.16 10.94 0.50
N GLY A 491 3.77 12.12 0.99
CA GLY A 491 2.54 12.32 1.75
C GLY A 491 1.83 13.60 1.34
N ASN A 492 0.50 13.59 1.34
CA ASN A 492 -0.31 14.75 0.96
C ASN A 492 -0.71 15.56 2.20
N THR A 493 -0.77 16.89 2.09
CA THR A 493 -1.10 17.79 3.21
C THR A 493 -2.49 17.57 3.82
N ALA A 494 -3.41 16.97 3.05
CA ALA A 494 -4.75 16.59 3.47
C ALA A 494 -5.15 15.21 2.92
N ASP A 495 -4.32 14.19 3.18
CA ASP A 495 -4.68 12.79 2.92
C ASP A 495 -5.70 12.31 3.96
N PRO A 496 -6.94 11.94 3.55
CA PRO A 496 -7.98 11.61 4.51
C PRO A 496 -7.72 10.31 5.26
N THR A 497 -6.82 9.43 4.81
CA THR A 497 -6.63 8.10 5.40
C THR A 497 -5.21 7.83 5.89
N THR A 498 -4.20 8.42 5.24
CA THR A 498 -2.79 8.30 5.62
C THR A 498 -2.18 9.68 5.82
N PRO A 499 -2.46 10.34 6.96
CA PRO A 499 -2.04 11.71 7.24
C PRO A 499 -0.55 11.96 6.99
N VAL A 500 -0.19 13.17 6.57
CA VAL A 500 1.23 13.52 6.25
C VAL A 500 2.17 13.32 7.43
N ALA A 501 1.64 13.32 8.66
CA ALA A 501 2.38 13.00 9.87
C ALA A 501 3.05 11.62 9.80
N ASN A 502 2.38 10.61 9.22
CA ASN A 502 2.94 9.27 9.04
C ASN A 502 4.18 9.30 8.14
N ALA A 503 4.08 10.00 7.00
CA ALA A 503 5.20 10.17 6.06
C ALA A 503 6.40 10.88 6.71
N LYS A 504 6.14 11.89 7.56
CA LYS A 504 7.18 12.58 8.34
C LYS A 504 7.84 11.65 9.36
N ARG A 505 7.06 10.88 10.13
CA ARG A 505 7.59 9.92 11.11
C ARG A 505 8.47 8.86 10.46
N ILE A 506 8.07 8.29 9.32
CA ILE A 506 8.93 7.32 8.62
C ILE A 506 10.20 8.00 8.09
N ASN A 507 10.09 9.23 7.56
CA ASN A 507 11.27 9.99 7.08
C ASN A 507 12.27 10.30 8.21
N GLU A 508 11.78 10.54 9.43
CA GLU A 508 12.62 10.77 10.62
C GLU A 508 13.36 9.49 11.05
N HIS A 509 12.72 8.33 10.97
CA HIS A 509 13.33 7.05 11.35
C HIS A 509 14.29 6.49 10.30
N LEU A 510 14.02 6.70 9.01
CA LEU A 510 14.85 6.22 7.90
C LEU A 510 15.71 7.37 7.34
N ALA A 511 16.94 7.52 7.86
CA ALA A 511 17.86 8.61 7.47
C ALA A 511 18.17 8.65 5.96
N ASP A 512 18.17 7.48 5.30
CA ASP A 512 18.38 7.32 3.86
C ASP A 512 17.09 7.54 3.05
N SER A 513 16.17 8.39 3.52
CA SER A 513 14.94 8.73 2.79
C SER A 513 14.83 10.22 2.48
N ARG A 514 14.04 10.53 1.44
CA ARG A 514 13.68 11.90 1.07
C ARG A 514 12.17 12.03 0.98
N LEU A 515 11.63 12.97 1.74
CA LEU A 515 10.21 13.29 1.78
C LEU A 515 9.86 14.33 0.72
N VAL A 516 8.79 14.06 -0.03
CA VAL A 516 8.04 15.04 -0.80
C VAL A 516 6.67 15.21 -0.15
N VAL A 517 6.29 16.47 0.07
CA VAL A 517 4.95 16.81 0.56
C VAL A 517 4.14 17.35 -0.60
N GLN A 518 3.14 16.59 -1.05
CA GLN A 518 2.20 17.09 -2.05
C GLN A 518 1.19 18.01 -1.35
N ASP A 519 1.12 19.26 -1.78
CA ASP A 519 0.22 20.27 -1.21
C ASP A 519 -1.14 20.22 -1.89
N GLY A 520 -2.02 19.36 -1.35
CA GLY A 520 -3.38 19.15 -1.81
C GLY A 520 -4.08 18.02 -1.05
N PRO A 521 -5.42 17.96 -1.13
CA PRO A 521 -6.21 16.88 -0.57
C PRO A 521 -6.16 15.57 -1.38
N GLY A 522 -6.60 14.49 -0.74
CA GLY A 522 -6.82 13.19 -1.38
C GLY A 522 -5.77 12.15 -1.01
N HIS A 523 -6.11 10.88 -1.24
CA HIS A 523 -5.31 9.75 -0.79
C HIS A 523 -4.21 9.38 -1.80
N CYS A 524 -2.96 9.34 -1.34
CA CYS A 524 -1.76 9.22 -2.16
C CYS A 524 -1.59 10.40 -3.14
N SER A 525 -0.39 10.58 -3.68
CA SER A 525 -0.11 11.65 -4.66
C SER A 525 -0.92 11.53 -5.95
N LEU A 526 -1.44 10.34 -6.24
CA LEU A 526 -2.26 10.01 -7.41
C LEU A 526 -3.65 10.66 -7.40
N ALA A 527 -4.13 11.09 -6.23
CA ALA A 527 -5.43 11.72 -6.08
C ALA A 527 -5.59 13.00 -6.92
N GLN A 528 -4.49 13.74 -7.13
CA GLN A 528 -4.42 14.94 -7.96
C GLN A 528 -3.06 15.01 -8.66
N ALA A 529 -3.04 15.29 -9.96
CA ALA A 529 -1.80 15.43 -10.69
C ALA A 529 -1.05 16.67 -10.21
N SER A 530 0.26 16.52 -10.01
CA SER A 530 1.20 17.60 -9.74
C SER A 530 2.37 17.47 -10.70
N LEU A 531 2.59 18.51 -11.52
CA LEU A 531 3.76 18.55 -12.41
C LEU A 531 5.08 18.48 -11.60
N CYS A 532 5.10 19.09 -10.41
CA CYS A 532 6.25 19.04 -9.51
C CYS A 532 6.53 17.61 -9.04
N THR A 533 5.52 16.91 -8.55
CA THR A 533 5.64 15.51 -8.09
C THR A 533 6.04 14.60 -9.25
N GLY A 534 5.42 14.75 -10.43
CA GLY A 534 5.75 13.92 -11.58
C GLY A 534 7.18 14.10 -12.11
N LYS A 535 7.72 15.33 -12.06
CA LYS A 535 9.14 15.57 -12.38
C LYS A 535 10.07 14.86 -11.40
N VAL A 536 9.77 14.95 -10.10
CA VAL A 536 10.52 14.23 -9.07
C VAL A 536 10.48 12.73 -9.30
N LEU A 537 9.29 12.16 -9.57
CA LEU A 537 9.14 10.74 -9.85
C LEU A 537 9.96 10.31 -11.06
N ARG A 538 9.93 11.07 -12.16
CA ARG A 538 10.71 10.76 -13.36
C ARG A 538 12.21 10.86 -13.12
N GLU A 539 12.69 11.94 -12.50
CA GLU A 539 14.11 12.11 -12.15
C GLU A 539 14.60 10.99 -11.22
N TYR A 540 13.78 10.59 -10.24
CA TYR A 540 14.14 9.50 -9.33
C TYR A 540 14.16 8.15 -10.03
N PHE A 541 13.08 7.76 -10.72
CA PHE A 541 12.97 6.44 -11.33
C PHE A 541 13.72 6.28 -12.65
N VAL A 542 14.03 7.34 -13.39
CA VAL A 542 14.82 7.25 -14.62
C VAL A 542 16.30 7.55 -14.35
N ASP A 543 16.59 8.65 -13.65
CA ASP A 543 17.97 9.16 -13.51
C ASP A 543 18.61 8.86 -12.15
N GLY A 544 17.83 8.46 -11.15
CA GLY A 544 18.32 8.15 -9.80
C GLY A 544 18.53 9.38 -8.95
N ILE A 545 17.94 10.51 -9.36
CA ILE A 545 18.11 11.81 -8.71
C ILE A 545 16.97 12.01 -7.70
N LEU A 546 17.33 12.23 -6.44
CA LEU A 546 16.38 12.53 -5.38
C LEU A 546 16.23 14.05 -5.16
N PRO A 547 15.05 14.51 -4.73
CA PRO A 547 14.84 15.91 -4.38
C PRO A 547 15.49 16.26 -3.02
N PRO A 548 15.60 17.56 -2.68
CA PRO A 548 15.82 17.98 -1.30
C PRO A 548 14.78 17.38 -0.35
N ASN A 549 15.20 17.01 0.86
CA ASN A 549 14.30 16.46 1.87
C ASN A 549 13.24 17.50 2.27
N GLY A 550 11.96 17.11 2.32
CA GLY A 550 10.85 18.00 2.65
C GLY A 550 10.41 18.91 1.50
N LYS A 551 10.73 18.57 0.24
CA LYS A 551 10.29 19.34 -0.94
C LYS A 551 8.76 19.38 -0.98
N VAL A 552 8.19 20.59 -1.03
CA VAL A 552 6.75 20.79 -1.17
C VAL A 552 6.40 20.92 -2.66
N CYS A 553 5.46 20.11 -3.13
CA CYS A 553 4.98 20.12 -4.51
C CYS A 553 3.49 20.50 -4.56
N PRO A 554 3.12 21.65 -5.15
CA PRO A 554 1.71 22.01 -5.30
C PRO A 554 1.01 21.14 -6.34
N VAL A 555 -0.29 20.89 -6.13
CA VAL A 555 -1.14 20.24 -7.14
C VAL A 555 -1.37 21.15 -8.36
N SER A 556 -1.65 20.52 -9.49
CA SER A 556 -1.89 21.17 -10.79
C SER A 556 -3.34 21.01 -11.28
N GLU A 557 -4.20 20.32 -10.51
CA GLU A 557 -5.61 20.10 -10.81
C GLU A 557 -6.51 20.95 -9.90
N ASP A 558 -7.55 21.57 -10.48
CA ASP A 558 -8.61 22.23 -9.72
C ASP A 558 -9.55 21.21 -9.07
N LEU A 559 -10.05 21.51 -7.86
CA LEU A 559 -10.96 20.62 -7.11
C LEU A 559 -12.37 20.53 -7.73
N PHE A 560 -12.80 21.59 -8.42
CA PHE A 560 -14.06 21.67 -9.17
C PHE A 560 -13.79 22.27 -10.55
N PRO A 561 -13.29 21.46 -11.50
CA PRO A 561 -12.93 21.96 -12.82
C PRO A 561 -14.18 22.47 -13.57
N PRO A 562 -14.12 23.59 -14.31
CA PRO A 562 -15.17 23.99 -15.23
C PRO A 562 -15.54 22.85 -16.19
N GLN A 563 -16.83 22.71 -16.47
CA GLN A 563 -17.28 21.88 -17.59
C GLN A 563 -16.76 22.53 -18.87
N SER A 564 -15.85 21.86 -19.61
CA SER A 564 -15.35 22.41 -20.88
C SER A 564 -16.52 22.67 -21.83
N PRO A 565 -16.61 23.87 -22.45
CA PRO A 565 -17.44 24.05 -23.63
C PRO A 565 -16.87 23.14 -24.73
N ALA A 566 -17.73 22.40 -25.42
CA ALA A 566 -17.34 21.70 -26.63
C ALA A 566 -16.73 22.70 -27.63
N GLY A 567 -15.40 22.66 -27.80
CA GLY A 567 -14.67 23.48 -28.75
C GLY A 567 -14.34 24.89 -28.27
N ASN A 568 -13.18 25.06 -27.63
CA ASN A 568 -12.15 26.07 -27.95
C ASN A 568 -11.13 26.17 -26.80
N SER A 569 -9.88 25.79 -27.10
CA SER A 569 -8.63 26.08 -26.36
C SER A 569 -8.68 26.06 -24.82
N THR A 570 -9.31 25.05 -24.24
CA THR A 570 -8.88 24.43 -22.98
C THR A 570 -8.20 23.13 -23.36
N ILE A 571 -7.05 22.80 -22.78
CA ILE A 571 -6.36 21.55 -23.09
C ILE A 571 -7.21 20.41 -22.53
N ASP A 572 -7.96 19.71 -23.39
CA ASP A 572 -8.56 18.39 -23.17
C ASP A 572 -9.00 18.07 -21.73
N GLY A 573 -9.90 18.88 -21.14
CA GLY A 573 -10.51 18.59 -19.83
C GLY A 573 -9.57 18.74 -18.61
N LEU A 574 -8.41 19.37 -18.78
CA LEU A 574 -7.55 19.84 -17.69
C LEU A 574 -7.85 21.33 -17.44
N ALA A 575 -8.71 21.62 -16.47
CA ALA A 575 -8.78 22.96 -15.91
C ALA A 575 -7.54 23.20 -15.04
N ILE A 576 -6.46 23.60 -15.69
CA ILE A 576 -5.25 24.07 -15.02
C ILE A 576 -5.50 25.55 -14.77
N THR A 577 -5.73 25.94 -13.53
CA THR A 577 -5.95 27.35 -13.18
C THR A 577 -4.81 28.27 -13.63
N GLY A 578 -5.14 29.56 -13.73
CA GLY A 578 -4.22 30.67 -13.97
C GLY A 578 -3.02 30.78 -13.04
N LYS A 579 -2.95 30.04 -11.92
CA LYS A 579 -1.72 29.91 -11.11
C LYS A 579 -0.57 29.25 -11.87
N TRP A 580 -0.87 28.42 -12.89
CA TRP A 580 0.11 27.78 -13.78
C TRP A 580 0.04 28.27 -15.23
N ALA A 581 -1.08 28.88 -15.66
CA ALA A 581 -1.13 29.56 -16.96
C ALA A 581 -0.18 30.79 -17.00
N SER A 582 0.12 31.39 -15.84
CA SER A 582 1.19 32.39 -15.68
C SER A 582 2.32 31.98 -14.75
N GLY A 583 2.21 30.85 -14.03
CA GLY A 583 3.18 30.41 -13.02
C GLY A 583 3.27 31.37 -11.82
N LYS A 584 3.51 30.85 -10.61
CA LYS A 584 4.00 31.69 -9.51
C LYS A 584 5.37 32.35 -9.83
N GLU A 585 6.01 31.94 -10.92
CA GLU A 585 7.30 32.44 -11.42
C GLU A 585 7.26 33.05 -12.84
N GLY A 586 6.10 33.27 -13.47
CA GLY A 586 6.07 33.90 -14.81
C GLY A 586 6.53 33.03 -15.98
N ARG A 587 6.71 31.71 -15.80
CA ARG A 587 7.15 30.78 -16.86
C ARG A 587 5.96 30.04 -17.47
N SER A 588 5.81 30.10 -18.80
CA SER A 588 4.88 29.27 -19.54
C SER A 588 5.31 27.79 -19.49
N LEU A 589 4.34 26.90 -19.29
CA LEU A 589 4.57 25.45 -19.35
C LEU A 589 5.00 25.03 -20.76
N SER A 590 5.99 24.14 -20.84
CA SER A 590 6.43 23.56 -22.11
C SER A 590 5.45 22.50 -22.63
N SER A 591 5.58 22.10 -23.90
CA SER A 591 4.78 20.99 -24.45
C SER A 591 5.02 19.67 -23.71
N ASP A 592 6.25 19.45 -23.23
CA ASP A 592 6.62 18.27 -22.44
C ASP A 592 6.00 18.30 -21.04
N ASP A 593 5.89 19.49 -20.44
CA ASP A 593 5.21 19.66 -19.15
C ASP A 593 3.72 19.28 -19.26
N PHE A 594 3.04 19.73 -20.32
CA PHE A 594 1.65 19.36 -20.57
C PHE A 594 1.50 17.86 -20.87
N ALA A 595 2.44 17.27 -21.62
CA ALA A 595 2.43 15.85 -21.89
C ALA A 595 2.58 15.02 -20.61
N LEU A 596 3.54 15.38 -19.74
CA LEU A 596 3.74 14.72 -18.45
C LEU A 596 2.50 14.88 -17.56
N LEU A 597 1.92 16.07 -17.48
CA LEU A 597 0.74 16.30 -16.65
C LEU A 597 -0.46 15.45 -17.09
N ARG A 598 -0.68 15.30 -18.41
CA ARG A 598 -1.71 14.40 -18.93
C ARG A 598 -1.48 12.94 -18.52
N LYS A 599 -0.24 12.46 -18.60
CA LYS A 599 0.13 11.11 -18.16
C LYS A 599 -0.11 10.90 -16.67
N LEU A 600 0.24 11.88 -15.84
CA LEU A 600 -0.01 11.82 -14.39
C LEU A 600 -1.49 11.79 -14.05
N LYS A 601 -2.30 12.61 -14.73
CA LYS A 601 -3.76 12.58 -14.56
C LYS A 601 -4.33 11.23 -14.97
N ALA A 602 -3.94 10.70 -16.12
CA ALA A 602 -4.37 9.39 -16.60
C ALA A 602 -3.93 8.26 -15.65
N PHE A 603 -2.73 8.34 -15.08
CA PHE A 603 -2.27 7.39 -14.06
C PHE A 603 -3.15 7.46 -12.81
N GLY A 604 -3.40 8.68 -12.32
CA GLY A 604 -4.29 8.92 -11.19
C GLY A 604 -5.69 8.35 -11.42
N GLU A 605 -6.28 8.59 -12.60
CA GLU A 605 -7.59 8.07 -13.02
C GLU A 605 -7.62 6.54 -13.10
N ALA A 606 -6.60 5.91 -13.72
CA ALA A 606 -6.51 4.46 -13.83
C ALA A 606 -6.35 3.76 -12.46
N ALA A 607 -5.68 4.44 -11.51
CA ALA A 607 -5.42 3.91 -10.17
C ALA A 607 -6.63 4.01 -9.21
N GLN A 608 -7.60 4.90 -9.48
CA GLN A 608 -8.67 5.22 -8.52
C GLN A 608 -9.45 4.00 -8.06
N ASP A 609 -9.70 3.04 -8.95
CA ASP A 609 -10.52 1.88 -8.62
C ASP A 609 -9.80 0.80 -7.81
N SER A 610 -8.49 0.95 -7.58
CA SER A 610 -7.63 -0.07 -6.99
C SER A 610 -7.01 0.33 -5.64
N ILE A 611 -6.75 1.63 -5.43
CA ILE A 611 -6.07 2.14 -4.22
C ILE A 611 -7.08 2.44 -3.11
N GLY A 612 -6.81 1.92 -1.91
CA GLY A 612 -7.56 2.24 -0.69
C GLY A 612 -9.05 1.92 -0.76
N VAL A 613 -9.47 1.06 -1.70
CA VAL A 613 -10.89 0.75 -1.83
C VAL A 613 -11.27 -0.31 -0.81
N PHE A 614 -11.94 0.13 0.25
CA PHE A 614 -12.77 -0.72 1.10
C PHE A 614 -13.96 -1.25 0.28
N ARG A 615 -13.71 -2.17 -0.67
CA ARG A 615 -14.79 -2.87 -1.40
C ARG A 615 -15.37 -3.94 -0.50
N GLY A 616 -16.38 -3.56 0.26
CA GLY A 616 -17.27 -4.47 0.95
C GLY A 616 -16.92 -4.66 2.42
N LEU A 617 -17.65 -3.93 3.26
CA LEU A 617 -18.43 -4.53 4.34
C LEU A 617 -19.92 -4.34 3.99
#